data_AF-A0A1H6F273-F1
#
_entry.id   AF-A0A1H6F273-F1
#
_cell.length_a   1.000
_cell.length_b   1.000
_cell.length_c   1.000
_cell.angle_alpha   90.00
_cell.angle_beta   90.00
_cell.angle_gamma   90.00
#
_symmetry.space_group_name_H-M   'P 1'
#
loop_
_entity.id
_entity.type
_entity.pdbx_description
1 polymer ?
#
loop_
_entity_poly.entity_id
_entity_poly.type
_entity_poly.pdbx_seq_one_letter_code
_entity_poly.pdbx_strand_id
1 'polypeptide(L)'
;MKVLNFPSAKMPLHAVFRQISKQIDTTIQVTEHQTFLYNVPTHYLVWVAALSANKIYTMDELPFLLRDYPMPKDLRGALRGAKNLGLLHISGQDVSLTETGKTAQNIIPVDLSRWTQIHLIVKQRNAPTLAEYEPVAAEFLKLLLLKSPIVNMLIEALNSLPEKAVTFDKLAQTCDTLDHIRTVVFFFNPETVPLFSTEDGEIIWSKVDPAYYRSTTYLQYKSILKHAGILIATALGGSTSKNYMPEKDIWTLRISD
;
A
#
# COMPACT_ATOMS: atom_id res chain seq x y z
N MET A 1 37.15 -6.27 -1.51
CA MET A 1 35.79 -6.70 -1.17
C MET A 1 35.89 -8.08 -0.52
N LYS A 2 35.81 -8.16 0.82
CA LYS A 2 35.93 -9.42 1.58
C LYS A 2 34.52 -9.83 2.02
N VAL A 3 34.03 -10.96 1.51
CA VAL A 3 32.79 -11.58 1.96
C VAL A 3 33.07 -12.25 3.31
N LEU A 4 32.56 -11.65 4.38
CA LEU A 4 32.62 -12.17 5.75
C LEU A 4 31.27 -12.80 6.11
N ASN A 5 31.01 -14.00 5.60
CA ASN A 5 30.13 -14.98 6.25
C ASN A 5 30.17 -16.29 5.47
N PHE A 6 30.89 -17.29 5.99
CA PHE A 6 30.69 -18.68 5.60
C PHE A 6 29.62 -19.26 6.52
N PRO A 7 28.48 -19.76 6.00
CA PRO A 7 27.44 -20.33 6.85
C PRO A 7 27.94 -21.61 7.51
N SER A 8 27.73 -21.71 8.83
CA SER A 8 27.87 -22.93 9.60
C SER A 8 27.05 -24.06 8.97
N ALA A 9 27.63 -25.27 8.89
CA ALA A 9 27.10 -26.45 8.19
C ALA A 9 25.75 -26.99 8.71
N LYS A 10 25.09 -26.27 9.63
CA LYS A 10 23.80 -26.66 10.25
C LYS A 10 22.62 -25.78 9.84
N MET A 11 22.80 -24.74 9.02
CA MET A 11 21.67 -24.01 8.44
C MET A 11 21.34 -24.57 7.06
N PRO A 12 20.12 -25.11 6.83
CA PRO A 12 19.72 -25.50 5.48
C PRO A 12 19.75 -24.25 4.60
N LEU A 13 20.43 -24.32 3.45
CA LEU A 13 20.58 -23.25 2.45
C LEU A 13 19.27 -22.50 2.13
N HIS A 14 18.14 -23.18 2.31
CA HIS A 14 16.78 -22.65 2.18
C HIS A 14 16.40 -21.52 3.17
N ALA A 15 16.97 -21.50 4.37
CA ALA A 15 16.68 -20.46 5.37
C ALA A 15 17.48 -19.18 5.07
N VAL A 16 18.75 -19.34 4.72
CA VAL A 16 19.63 -18.24 4.30
C VAL A 16 19.14 -17.63 2.99
N PHE A 17 18.76 -18.44 2.01
CA PHE A 17 18.16 -17.95 0.77
C PHE A 17 16.85 -17.18 1.03
N ARG A 18 15.97 -17.69 1.90
CA ARG A 18 14.74 -16.96 2.28
C ARG A 18 15.03 -15.64 2.99
N GLN A 19 16.02 -15.58 3.87
CA GLN A 19 16.43 -14.35 4.54
C GLN A 19 17.02 -13.34 3.56
N ILE A 20 17.89 -13.78 2.64
CA ILE A 20 18.47 -12.93 1.60
C ILE A 20 17.38 -12.44 0.64
N SER A 21 16.48 -13.31 0.17
CA SER A 21 15.34 -12.92 -0.66
C SER A 21 14.44 -11.93 0.07
N LYS A 22 14.12 -12.16 1.35
CA LYS A 22 13.38 -11.19 2.17
C LYS A 22 14.12 -9.85 2.26
N GLN A 23 15.43 -9.85 2.54
CA GLN A 23 16.22 -8.62 2.63
C GLN A 23 16.32 -7.87 1.30
N ILE A 24 16.46 -8.59 0.17
CA ILE A 24 16.47 -8.00 -1.17
C ILE A 24 15.09 -7.45 -1.52
N ASP A 25 14.02 -8.22 -1.32
CA ASP A 25 12.64 -7.77 -1.54
C ASP A 25 12.34 -6.55 -0.67
N THR A 26 12.76 -6.55 0.60
CA THR A 26 12.55 -5.41 1.49
C THR A 26 13.42 -4.21 1.12
N THR A 27 14.65 -4.41 0.66
CA THR A 27 15.51 -3.31 0.16
C THR A 27 14.94 -2.71 -1.12
N ILE A 28 14.39 -3.54 -2.02
CA ILE A 28 13.65 -3.09 -3.21
C ILE A 28 12.37 -2.35 -2.79
N GLN A 29 11.65 -2.82 -1.77
CA GLN A 29 10.47 -2.14 -1.21
C GLN A 29 10.80 -0.78 -0.57
N VAL A 30 11.93 -0.68 0.13
CA VAL A 30 12.46 0.55 0.75
C VAL A 30 12.91 1.55 -0.32
N THR A 31 13.51 1.08 -1.41
CA THR A 31 14.01 1.95 -2.49
C THR A 31 12.91 2.36 -3.48
N GLU A 32 11.93 1.50 -3.77
CA GLU A 32 10.88 1.77 -4.76
C GLU A 32 9.68 2.60 -4.25
N HIS A 33 9.63 2.99 -2.97
CA HIS A 33 8.51 3.78 -2.43
C HIS A 33 7.15 3.10 -2.73
N GLN A 34 6.98 1.85 -2.29
CA GLN A 34 5.75 1.07 -2.50
C GLN A 34 4.53 1.56 -1.69
N THR A 35 4.48 2.86 -1.40
CA THR A 35 3.41 3.50 -0.65
C THR A 35 2.47 4.24 -1.61
N PHE A 36 1.18 4.20 -1.30
CA PHE A 36 0.18 4.94 -2.05
C PHE A 36 0.24 6.42 -1.65
N LEU A 37 0.51 7.34 -2.58
CA LEU A 37 0.56 8.79 -2.27
C LEU A 37 -0.83 9.42 -2.02
N TYR A 38 -1.90 8.77 -2.43
CA TYR A 38 -3.25 9.29 -2.46
C TYR A 38 -4.20 8.35 -1.73
N ASN A 39 -5.18 8.93 -1.06
CA ASN A 39 -6.12 8.20 -0.21
C ASN A 39 -7.25 7.54 -1.02
N VAL A 40 -7.42 7.94 -2.28
CA VAL A 40 -8.51 7.49 -3.15
C VAL A 40 -7.94 6.62 -4.27
N PRO A 41 -8.37 5.36 -4.41
CA PRO A 41 -7.76 4.41 -5.35
C PRO A 41 -8.06 4.72 -6.82
N THR A 42 -9.06 5.55 -7.11
CA THR A 42 -9.40 5.89 -8.50
C THR A 42 -8.25 6.60 -9.21
N HIS A 43 -7.36 7.30 -8.49
CA HIS A 43 -6.13 7.87 -9.07
C HIS A 43 -5.17 6.81 -9.64
N TYR A 44 -5.30 5.57 -9.20
CA TYR A 44 -4.48 4.45 -9.64
C TYR A 44 -5.19 3.59 -10.67
N LEU A 45 -6.49 3.37 -10.49
CA LEU A 45 -7.29 2.51 -11.37
C LEU A 45 -7.65 3.17 -12.70
N VAL A 46 -7.78 4.51 -12.74
CA VAL A 46 -8.19 5.25 -13.96
C VAL A 46 -7.26 5.02 -15.15
N TRP A 47 -6.00 4.66 -14.90
CA TRP A 47 -5.03 4.37 -15.97
C TRP A 47 -5.44 3.19 -16.86
N VAL A 48 -6.23 2.26 -16.33
CA VAL A 48 -6.82 1.16 -17.11
C VAL A 48 -7.80 1.69 -18.16
N ALA A 49 -8.52 2.78 -17.88
CA ALA A 49 -9.40 3.44 -18.85
C ALA A 49 -8.65 4.40 -19.78
N ALA A 50 -7.61 5.06 -19.29
CA ALA A 50 -6.89 6.08 -20.05
C ALA A 50 -5.92 5.51 -21.11
N LEU A 51 -5.40 4.29 -20.93
CA LEU A 51 -4.40 3.70 -21.80
C LEU A 51 -4.99 2.58 -22.67
N SER A 52 -4.57 2.50 -23.95
CA SER A 52 -4.88 1.36 -24.81
C SER A 52 -3.99 0.15 -24.50
N ALA A 53 -4.56 -1.06 -24.53
CA ALA A 53 -3.89 -2.32 -24.17
C ALA A 53 -2.53 -2.55 -24.85
N ASN A 54 -2.37 -2.18 -26.12
CA ASN A 54 -1.19 -2.51 -26.91
C ASN A 54 -0.41 -1.28 -27.37
N LYS A 55 -0.53 -0.17 -26.63
CA LYS A 55 0.18 1.08 -26.92
C LYS A 55 1.14 1.43 -25.78
N ILE A 56 2.31 1.92 -26.17
CA ILE A 56 3.27 2.57 -25.28
C ILE A 56 3.03 4.08 -25.39
N TYR A 57 3.01 4.75 -24.24
CA TYR A 57 2.87 6.19 -24.13
C TYR A 57 4.09 6.76 -23.43
N THR A 58 4.47 7.97 -23.82
CA THR A 58 5.49 8.74 -23.12
C THR A 58 4.87 9.51 -21.95
N MET A 59 5.65 9.80 -20.92
CA MET A 59 5.21 10.61 -19.77
C MET A 59 4.57 11.95 -20.16
N ASP A 60 5.02 12.55 -21.25
CA ASP A 60 4.50 13.83 -21.75
C ASP A 60 3.11 13.70 -22.40
N GLU A 61 2.75 12.52 -22.91
CA GLU A 61 1.41 12.24 -23.47
C GLU A 61 0.35 12.05 -22.38
N LEU A 62 0.73 11.55 -21.21
CA LEU A 62 -0.21 11.11 -20.16
C LEU A 62 -1.16 12.20 -19.66
N PRO A 63 -0.72 13.45 -19.42
CA PRO A 63 -1.63 14.52 -19.00
C PRO A 63 -2.77 14.78 -20.00
N PHE A 64 -2.50 14.58 -21.30
CA PHE A 64 -3.50 14.82 -22.34
C PHE A 64 -4.60 13.76 -22.35
N LEU A 65 -4.27 12.51 -22.00
CA LEU A 65 -5.23 11.40 -21.91
C LEU A 65 -6.21 11.57 -20.74
N LEU A 66 -5.84 12.33 -19.73
CA LEU A 66 -6.59 12.53 -18.50
C LEU A 66 -7.17 13.93 -18.36
N ARG A 67 -7.24 14.72 -19.44
CA ARG A 67 -7.58 16.16 -19.41
C ARG A 67 -8.84 16.46 -18.59
N ASP A 68 -9.86 15.62 -18.70
CA ASP A 68 -11.16 15.80 -18.04
C ASP A 68 -11.29 15.02 -16.72
N TYR A 69 -10.26 14.25 -16.36
CA TYR A 69 -10.21 13.54 -15.09
C TYR A 69 -9.53 14.43 -14.03
N PRO A 70 -10.09 14.55 -12.82
CA PRO A 70 -9.55 15.37 -11.73
C PRO A 70 -8.29 14.75 -11.10
N MET A 71 -7.24 14.59 -11.90
CA MET A 71 -5.95 14.05 -11.48
C MET A 71 -5.23 15.05 -10.55
N PRO A 72 -4.62 14.59 -9.44
CA PRO A 72 -3.77 15.42 -8.60
C PRO A 72 -2.55 15.93 -9.35
N LYS A 73 -1.95 17.01 -8.82
CA LYS A 73 -0.80 17.68 -9.42
C LYS A 73 0.41 16.76 -9.62
N ASP A 74 0.65 15.83 -8.70
CA ASP A 74 1.76 14.87 -8.80
C ASP A 74 1.34 13.59 -9.54
N LEU A 75 1.34 13.69 -10.87
CA LEU A 75 1.02 12.56 -11.75
C LEU A 75 1.91 11.34 -11.49
N ARG A 76 3.17 11.55 -11.11
CA ARG A 76 4.14 10.46 -10.89
C ARG A 76 3.75 9.64 -9.66
N GLY A 77 3.19 10.27 -8.63
CA GLY A 77 2.62 9.56 -7.49
C GLY A 77 1.44 8.64 -7.87
N ALA A 78 0.59 9.09 -8.79
CA ALA A 78 -0.52 8.29 -9.32
C ALA A 78 -0.02 7.10 -10.14
N LEU A 79 0.94 7.32 -11.03
CA LEU A 79 1.56 6.27 -11.84
C LEU A 79 2.30 5.24 -10.98
N ARG A 80 3.01 5.68 -9.94
CA ARG A 80 3.69 4.78 -9.00
C ARG A 80 2.69 3.89 -8.28
N GLY A 81 1.57 4.44 -7.80
CA GLY A 81 0.52 3.63 -7.20
C GLY A 81 -0.07 2.60 -8.16
N ALA A 82 -0.29 2.97 -9.43
CA ALA A 82 -0.76 2.04 -10.45
C ALA A 82 0.28 0.95 -10.83
N LYS A 83 1.57 1.31 -10.88
CA LYS A 83 2.68 0.34 -11.01
C LYS A 83 2.70 -0.62 -9.81
N ASN A 84 2.55 -0.11 -8.58
CA ASN A 84 2.54 -0.93 -7.36
C ASN A 84 1.36 -1.92 -7.33
N LEU A 85 0.22 -1.56 -7.93
CA LEU A 85 -0.91 -2.47 -8.14
C LEU A 85 -0.68 -3.47 -9.29
N GLY A 86 0.47 -3.40 -9.98
CA GLY A 86 0.80 -4.23 -11.13
C GLY A 86 0.01 -3.90 -12.39
N LEU A 87 -0.62 -2.72 -12.48
CA LEU A 87 -1.43 -2.31 -13.63
C LEU A 87 -0.57 -1.74 -14.76
N LEU A 88 0.53 -1.08 -14.41
CA LEU A 88 1.41 -0.39 -15.35
C LEU A 88 2.82 -0.96 -15.34
N HIS A 89 3.42 -1.02 -16.52
CA HIS A 89 4.86 -1.10 -16.69
C HIS A 89 5.39 0.31 -16.97
N ILE A 90 6.45 0.71 -16.26
CA ILE A 90 7.11 2.02 -16.43
C ILE A 90 8.60 1.77 -16.63
N SER A 91 9.13 2.19 -17.77
CA SER A 91 10.55 2.06 -18.14
C SER A 91 11.06 3.39 -18.69
N GLY A 92 11.86 4.11 -17.90
CA GLY A 92 12.31 5.45 -18.26
C GLY A 92 11.12 6.41 -18.42
N GLN A 93 10.89 6.88 -19.66
CA GLN A 93 9.76 7.75 -20.00
C GLN A 93 8.56 6.98 -20.55
N ASP A 94 8.68 5.68 -20.77
CA ASP A 94 7.67 4.86 -21.40
C ASP A 94 6.74 4.25 -20.35
N VAL A 95 5.44 4.30 -20.64
CA VAL A 95 4.36 3.78 -19.81
C VAL A 95 3.41 2.94 -20.67
N SER A 96 3.11 1.74 -20.20
CA SER A 96 2.15 0.83 -20.86
C SER A 96 1.38 -0.01 -19.84
N LEU A 97 0.26 -0.60 -20.26
CA LEU A 97 -0.47 -1.57 -19.45
C LEU A 97 0.31 -2.88 -19.38
N THR A 98 0.38 -3.47 -18.18
CA THR A 98 0.79 -4.87 -18.01
C THR A 98 -0.33 -5.80 -18.48
N GLU A 99 -0.10 -7.11 -18.55
CA GLU A 99 -1.17 -8.09 -18.78
C GLU A 99 -2.30 -8.01 -17.73
N THR A 100 -1.97 -7.65 -16.49
CA THR A 100 -2.99 -7.40 -15.44
C THR A 100 -3.79 -6.14 -15.76
N GLY A 101 -3.14 -5.05 -16.18
CA GLY A 101 -3.81 -3.82 -16.61
C GLY A 101 -4.71 -4.02 -17.85
N LYS A 102 -4.26 -4.82 -18.83
CA LYS A 102 -5.06 -5.19 -20.01
C LYS A 102 -6.28 -6.02 -19.62
N THR A 103 -6.09 -7.02 -18.75
CA THR A 103 -7.20 -7.86 -18.26
C THR A 103 -8.23 -7.04 -17.48
N ALA A 104 -7.77 -6.03 -16.72
CA ALA A 104 -8.64 -5.14 -15.99
C ALA A 104 -9.67 -4.43 -16.89
N GLN A 105 -9.33 -4.14 -18.16
CA GLN A 105 -10.24 -3.51 -19.11
C GLN A 105 -11.50 -4.34 -19.41
N ASN A 106 -11.46 -5.65 -19.14
CA ASN A 106 -12.61 -6.54 -19.28
C ASN A 106 -13.43 -6.68 -17.99
N ILE A 107 -12.97 -6.12 -16.88
CA ILE A 107 -13.53 -6.31 -15.53
C ILE A 107 -14.12 -5.00 -15.01
N ILE A 108 -13.38 -3.90 -15.12
CA ILE A 108 -13.76 -2.60 -14.55
C ILE A 108 -14.16 -1.62 -15.67
N PRO A 109 -14.89 -0.53 -15.37
CA PRO A 109 -15.26 0.45 -16.38
C PRO A 109 -14.03 0.96 -17.16
N VAL A 110 -14.14 1.03 -18.48
CA VAL A 110 -13.08 1.56 -19.36
C VAL A 110 -13.37 2.96 -19.88
N ASP A 111 -14.53 3.52 -19.52
CA ASP A 111 -14.89 4.89 -19.85
C ASP A 111 -14.31 5.87 -18.83
N LEU A 112 -13.56 6.85 -19.33
CA LEU A 112 -12.97 7.90 -18.50
C LEU A 112 -14.04 8.79 -17.85
N SER A 113 -15.18 9.03 -18.53
CA SER A 113 -16.27 9.84 -17.98
C SER A 113 -16.87 9.19 -16.74
N ARG A 114 -17.08 7.87 -16.79
CA ARG A 114 -17.53 7.06 -15.65
C ARG A 114 -16.53 7.11 -14.50
N TRP A 115 -15.21 7.01 -14.77
CA TRP A 115 -14.19 7.16 -13.73
C TRP A 115 -14.18 8.54 -13.09
N THR A 116 -14.40 9.62 -13.85
CA THR A 116 -14.54 10.96 -13.30
C THR A 116 -15.73 11.03 -12.35
N GLN A 117 -16.90 10.49 -12.72
CA GLN A 117 -18.07 10.42 -11.85
C GLN A 117 -17.80 9.65 -10.56
N ILE A 118 -17.24 8.43 -10.68
CA ILE A 118 -16.87 7.60 -9.53
C ILE A 118 -15.94 8.39 -8.61
N HIS A 119 -14.88 8.99 -9.14
CA HIS A 119 -13.92 9.76 -8.35
C HIS A 119 -14.57 10.93 -7.62
N LEU A 120 -15.43 11.72 -8.29
CA LEU A 120 -16.12 12.86 -7.68
C LEU A 120 -17.02 12.46 -6.52
N ILE A 121 -17.57 11.24 -6.54
CA ILE A 121 -18.38 10.68 -5.47
C ILE A 121 -17.48 10.18 -4.34
N VAL A 122 -16.58 9.23 -4.61
CA VAL A 122 -15.84 8.53 -3.55
C VAL A 122 -14.78 9.39 -2.84
N LYS A 123 -14.42 10.56 -3.39
CA LYS A 123 -13.44 11.47 -2.77
C LYS A 123 -14.01 12.35 -1.65
N GLN A 124 -15.34 12.44 -1.50
CA GLN A 124 -15.94 13.36 -0.54
C GLN A 124 -15.75 12.85 0.91
N ARG A 125 -15.73 13.76 1.88
CA ARG A 125 -15.38 13.46 3.28
C ARG A 125 -16.25 12.38 3.93
N ASN A 126 -17.52 12.30 3.55
CA ASN A 126 -18.51 11.32 4.04
C ASN A 126 -19.11 10.50 2.90
N ALA A 127 -18.34 10.27 1.84
CA ALA A 127 -18.78 9.50 0.69
C ALA A 127 -18.87 8.01 0.98
N PRO A 128 -19.66 7.26 0.18
CA PRO A 128 -19.47 5.82 0.09
C PRO A 128 -18.04 5.48 -0.34
N THR A 129 -17.53 4.38 0.18
CA THR A 129 -16.31 3.73 -0.28
C THR A 129 -16.45 3.24 -1.72
N LEU A 130 -15.33 2.86 -2.35
CA LEU A 130 -15.41 2.27 -3.70
C LEU A 130 -16.17 0.94 -3.64
N ALA A 131 -15.97 0.15 -2.57
CA ALA A 131 -16.70 -1.08 -2.32
C ALA A 131 -18.22 -0.90 -2.22
N GLU A 132 -18.69 0.26 -1.78
CA GLU A 132 -20.13 0.57 -1.69
C GLU A 132 -20.68 1.15 -2.99
N TYR A 133 -19.90 1.95 -3.73
CA TYR A 133 -20.39 2.67 -4.91
C TYR A 133 -20.11 1.94 -6.24
N GLU A 134 -18.97 1.27 -6.37
CA GLU A 134 -18.54 0.54 -7.57
C GLU A 134 -17.89 -0.80 -7.16
N PRO A 135 -18.70 -1.77 -6.71
CA PRO A 135 -18.22 -2.98 -6.03
C PRO A 135 -17.32 -3.84 -6.92
N VAL A 136 -17.56 -3.90 -8.23
CA VAL A 136 -16.73 -4.66 -9.17
C VAL A 136 -15.30 -4.09 -9.23
N ALA A 137 -15.17 -2.76 -9.29
CA ALA A 137 -13.86 -2.12 -9.26
C ALA A 137 -13.15 -2.29 -7.91
N ALA A 138 -13.91 -2.29 -6.81
CA ALA A 138 -13.37 -2.52 -5.48
C ALA A 138 -12.90 -3.96 -5.26
N GLU A 139 -13.64 -4.96 -5.75
CA GLU A 139 -13.25 -6.36 -5.67
C GLU A 139 -12.00 -6.63 -6.51
N PHE A 140 -11.92 -6.02 -7.70
CA PHE A 140 -10.70 -6.06 -8.50
C PHE A 140 -9.52 -5.43 -7.74
N LEU A 141 -9.70 -4.25 -7.15
CA LEU A 141 -8.69 -3.60 -6.31
C LEU A 141 -8.26 -4.50 -5.13
N LYS A 142 -9.22 -5.16 -4.46
CA LYS A 142 -8.95 -6.11 -3.38
C LYS A 142 -8.05 -7.24 -3.84
N LEU A 143 -8.34 -7.86 -4.98
CA LEU A 143 -7.50 -8.92 -5.56
C LEU A 143 -6.07 -8.43 -5.88
N LEU A 144 -5.90 -7.19 -6.36
CA LEU A 144 -4.57 -6.62 -6.58
C LEU A 144 -3.83 -6.40 -5.25
N LEU A 145 -4.52 -5.88 -4.23
CA LEU A 145 -3.95 -5.60 -2.92
C LEU A 145 -3.56 -6.89 -2.19
N LEU A 146 -4.31 -7.98 -2.33
CA LEU A 146 -3.98 -9.28 -1.73
C LEU A 146 -2.70 -9.92 -2.30
N LYS A 147 -2.16 -9.41 -3.41
CA LYS A 147 -0.82 -9.78 -3.88
C LYS A 147 0.29 -9.07 -3.11
N SER A 148 -0.04 -7.99 -2.40
CA SER A 148 0.92 -7.23 -1.62
C SER A 148 1.29 -8.00 -0.34
N PRO A 149 2.58 -8.26 -0.11
CA PRO A 149 3.00 -8.93 1.11
C PRO A 149 2.75 -8.11 2.38
N ILE A 150 2.68 -6.78 2.27
CA ILE A 150 2.31 -5.88 3.38
C ILE A 150 0.84 -6.05 3.73
N VAL A 151 -0.06 -6.08 2.73
CA VAL A 151 -1.49 -6.30 2.95
C VAL A 151 -1.74 -7.65 3.63
N ASN A 152 -1.06 -8.70 3.17
CA ASN A 152 -1.19 -10.02 3.77
C ASN A 152 -0.71 -10.05 5.23
N MET A 153 0.43 -9.40 5.53
CA MET A 153 0.91 -9.25 6.91
C MET A 153 -0.10 -8.51 7.79
N LEU A 154 -0.70 -7.43 7.30
CA LEU A 154 -1.72 -6.67 8.05
C LEU A 154 -2.98 -7.52 8.31
N ILE A 155 -3.45 -8.27 7.29
CA ILE A 155 -4.61 -9.15 7.43
C ILE A 155 -4.31 -10.28 8.42
N GLU A 156 -3.14 -10.91 8.33
CA GLU A 156 -2.72 -11.97 9.23
C GLU A 156 -2.61 -11.47 10.68
N ALA A 157 -1.98 -10.31 10.89
CA ALA A 157 -1.90 -9.67 12.20
C ALA A 157 -3.29 -9.39 12.78
N LEU A 158 -4.20 -8.80 12.00
CA LEU A 158 -5.56 -8.50 12.44
C LEU A 158 -6.38 -9.77 12.73
N ASN A 159 -6.18 -10.85 11.98
CA ASN A 159 -6.85 -12.14 12.23
C ASN A 159 -6.28 -12.88 13.45
N SER A 160 -5.01 -12.67 13.79
CA SER A 160 -4.36 -13.32 14.94
C SER A 160 -4.79 -12.75 16.29
N LEU A 161 -5.36 -11.55 16.29
CA LEU A 161 -5.80 -10.86 17.50
C LEU A 161 -7.23 -11.25 17.87
N PRO A 162 -7.51 -11.52 19.16
CA PRO A 162 -8.87 -11.87 19.60
C PRO A 162 -9.84 -10.69 19.49
N GLU A 163 -9.34 -9.45 19.49
CA GLU A 163 -10.15 -8.26 19.30
C GLU A 163 -10.45 -8.00 17.83
N LYS A 164 -11.73 -7.79 17.49
CA LYS A 164 -12.14 -7.40 16.13
C LYS A 164 -11.73 -5.95 15.77
N ALA A 165 -11.47 -5.12 16.78
CA ALA A 165 -11.09 -3.73 16.63
C ALA A 165 -9.78 -3.49 17.38
N VAL A 166 -8.72 -3.18 16.62
CA VAL A 166 -7.34 -3.16 17.10
C VAL A 166 -6.77 -1.77 16.94
N THR A 167 -6.08 -1.26 17.95
CA THR A 167 -5.38 0.03 17.87
C THR A 167 -4.13 -0.10 17.00
N PHE A 168 -3.69 0.99 16.37
CA PHE A 168 -2.58 0.94 15.42
C PHE A 168 -1.26 0.48 16.04
N ASP A 169 -0.97 0.89 17.28
CA ASP A 169 0.22 0.46 18.03
C ASP A 169 0.22 -1.06 18.28
N LYS A 170 -0.94 -1.63 18.63
CA LYS A 170 -1.09 -3.07 18.83
C LYS A 170 -0.97 -3.84 17.52
N LEU A 171 -1.51 -3.28 16.43
CA LEU A 171 -1.34 -3.83 15.08
C LEU A 171 0.15 -3.85 14.68
N ALA A 172 0.87 -2.75 14.90
CA ALA A 172 2.30 -2.65 14.59
C ALA A 172 3.14 -3.67 15.38
N GLN A 173 2.89 -3.80 16.68
CA GLN A 173 3.52 -4.82 17.53
C GLN A 173 3.25 -6.24 17.02
N THR A 174 2.01 -6.52 16.62
CA THR A 174 1.64 -7.84 16.12
C THR A 174 2.30 -8.13 14.78
N CYS A 175 2.36 -7.15 13.87
CA CYS A 175 3.08 -7.30 12.60
C CYS A 175 4.57 -7.58 12.80
N ASP A 176 5.19 -6.98 13.81
CA ASP A 176 6.60 -7.19 14.15
C ASP A 176 6.92 -8.65 14.46
N THR A 177 5.99 -9.31 15.17
CA THR A 177 6.11 -10.76 15.49
C THR A 177 6.00 -11.65 14.25
N LEU A 178 5.34 -11.18 13.18
CA LEU A 178 5.16 -11.93 11.93
C LEU A 178 6.32 -11.66 10.95
N ASP A 179 6.67 -10.39 10.75
CA ASP A 179 7.74 -9.96 9.86
C ASP A 179 8.32 -8.62 10.33
N HIS A 180 9.35 -8.71 11.16
CA HIS A 180 10.06 -7.57 11.73
C HIS A 180 10.55 -6.58 10.64
N ILE A 181 11.20 -7.08 9.58
CA ILE A 181 11.81 -6.21 8.56
C ILE A 181 10.72 -5.39 7.84
N ARG A 182 9.63 -6.02 7.43
CA ARG A 182 8.52 -5.32 6.77
C ARG A 182 7.81 -4.35 7.71
N THR A 183 7.73 -4.71 8.99
CA THR A 183 7.16 -3.83 10.01
C THR A 183 7.97 -2.55 10.15
N VAL A 184 9.29 -2.66 10.32
CA VAL A 184 10.19 -1.50 10.40
C VAL A 184 10.00 -0.58 9.19
N VAL A 185 9.97 -1.15 7.99
CA VAL A 185 9.86 -0.39 6.73
C VAL A 185 8.51 0.28 6.55
N PHE A 186 7.42 -0.42 6.87
CA PHE A 186 6.07 0.08 6.65
C PHE A 186 5.64 1.10 7.70
N PHE A 187 5.93 0.84 8.98
CA PHE A 187 5.39 1.62 10.08
C PHE A 187 6.26 2.83 10.46
N PHE A 188 7.58 2.78 10.29
CA PHE A 188 8.49 3.76 10.91
C PHE A 188 9.32 4.58 9.94
N ASN A 189 9.58 5.84 10.32
CA ASN A 189 10.53 6.68 9.61
C ASN A 189 11.95 6.09 9.78
N PRO A 190 12.73 5.85 8.70
CA PRO A 190 14.01 5.14 8.80
C PRO A 190 15.00 5.87 9.70
N GLU A 191 14.97 7.20 9.65
CA GLU A 191 15.86 8.07 10.44
C GLU A 191 15.60 7.98 11.95
N THR A 192 14.41 7.55 12.36
CA THR A 192 14.04 7.43 13.78
C THR A 192 14.30 6.03 14.34
N VAL A 193 14.44 5.00 13.48
CA VAL A 193 14.63 3.60 13.92
C VAL A 193 15.76 3.43 14.93
N PRO A 194 16.96 4.04 14.74
CA PRO A 194 18.06 3.90 15.70
C PRO A 194 17.76 4.44 17.11
N LEU A 195 16.72 5.26 17.29
CA LEU A 195 16.36 5.84 18.58
C LEU A 195 15.63 4.84 19.49
N PHE A 196 15.02 3.81 18.91
CA PHE A 196 14.19 2.84 19.62
C PHE A 196 14.52 1.39 19.27
N SER A 197 15.61 1.10 18.57
CA SER A 197 16.07 -0.25 18.29
C SER A 197 17.30 -0.65 19.11
N THR A 198 17.50 -1.96 19.31
CA THR A 198 18.76 -2.51 19.85
C THR A 198 19.86 -2.54 18.78
N GLU A 199 21.09 -2.90 19.15
CA GLU A 199 22.19 -3.13 18.19
C GLU A 199 21.88 -4.27 17.20
N ASP A 200 21.08 -5.25 17.64
CA ASP A 200 20.62 -6.38 16.81
C ASP A 200 19.41 -6.03 15.93
N GLY A 201 18.91 -4.79 16.02
CA GLY A 201 17.79 -4.28 15.22
C GLY A 201 16.40 -4.49 15.84
N GLU A 202 16.28 -5.15 17.00
CA GLU A 202 14.99 -5.39 17.65
C GLU A 202 14.35 -4.09 18.15
N ILE A 203 13.02 -3.98 18.02
CA ILE A 203 12.27 -2.79 18.47
C ILE A 203 12.06 -2.83 19.99
N ILE A 204 12.46 -1.76 20.67
CA ILE A 204 12.16 -1.51 22.07
C ILE A 204 10.84 -0.73 22.15
N TRP A 205 9.71 -1.44 22.12
CA TRP A 205 8.37 -0.86 22.03
C TRP A 205 8.04 0.20 23.09
N SER A 206 8.61 0.09 24.28
CA SER A 206 8.43 1.08 25.36
C SER A 206 9.11 2.44 25.07
N LYS A 207 9.99 2.51 24.07
CA LYS A 207 10.67 3.74 23.61
C LYS A 207 10.05 4.34 22.35
N VAL A 208 9.04 3.69 21.77
CA VAL A 208 8.43 4.14 20.52
C VAL A 208 7.53 5.34 20.77
N ASP A 209 7.94 6.51 20.28
CA ASP A 209 7.13 7.72 20.27
C ASP A 209 6.17 7.70 19.06
N PRO A 210 4.89 8.13 19.22
CA PRO A 210 3.95 8.28 18.11
C PRO A 210 4.49 9.08 16.91
N ALA A 211 5.38 10.04 17.13
CA ALA A 211 6.01 10.84 16.08
C ALA A 211 6.99 10.05 15.19
N TYR A 212 7.42 8.86 15.63
CA TYR A 212 8.33 7.99 14.86
C TYR A 212 7.60 7.22 13.75
N TYR A 213 6.27 7.13 13.82
CA TYR A 213 5.48 6.47 12.79
C TYR A 213 5.37 7.29 11.49
N ARG A 214 5.27 6.60 10.35
CA ARG A 214 5.01 7.20 9.03
C ARG A 214 3.53 7.54 8.87
N SER A 215 3.11 8.64 9.51
CA SER A 215 1.69 8.94 9.65
C SER A 215 0.89 8.98 8.35
N THR A 216 1.49 9.65 7.36
CA THR A 216 0.86 9.84 6.06
C THR A 216 0.68 8.51 5.31
N THR A 217 1.67 7.62 5.41
CA THR A 217 1.70 6.36 4.67
C THR A 217 0.60 5.40 5.11
N TYR A 218 0.42 5.16 6.41
CA TYR A 218 -0.64 4.25 6.83
C TYR A 218 -2.03 4.88 6.70
N LEU A 219 -2.19 6.21 6.79
CA LEU A 219 -3.48 6.86 6.53
C LEU A 219 -3.91 6.61 5.07
N GLN A 220 -2.99 6.78 4.13
CA GLN A 220 -3.20 6.45 2.73
C GLN A 220 -3.54 4.96 2.57
N TYR A 221 -2.74 4.08 3.17
CA TYR A 221 -2.93 2.64 3.07
C TYR A 221 -4.28 2.17 3.64
N LYS A 222 -4.63 2.65 4.83
CA LYS A 222 -5.92 2.39 5.49
C LYS A 222 -7.09 2.83 4.61
N SER A 223 -6.98 4.01 4.01
CA SER A 223 -8.01 4.53 3.10
C SER A 223 -8.18 3.63 1.88
N ILE A 224 -7.08 3.20 1.24
CA ILE A 224 -7.12 2.28 0.10
C ILE A 224 -7.73 0.93 0.49
N LEU A 225 -7.35 0.36 1.63
CA LEU A 225 -7.93 -0.89 2.14
C LEU A 225 -9.42 -0.78 2.48
N LYS A 226 -9.86 0.37 2.98
CA LYS A 226 -11.29 0.68 3.17
C LYS A 226 -12.03 0.72 1.83
N HIS A 227 -11.49 1.43 0.83
CA HIS A 227 -12.11 1.48 -0.49
C HIS A 227 -12.17 0.11 -1.16
N ALA A 228 -11.19 -0.76 -0.93
CA ALA A 228 -11.18 -2.14 -1.41
C ALA A 228 -12.13 -3.07 -0.62
N GLY A 229 -12.77 -2.58 0.45
CA GLY A 229 -13.63 -3.40 1.29
C GLY A 229 -12.89 -4.42 2.15
N ILE A 230 -11.58 -4.28 2.36
CA ILE A 230 -10.78 -5.13 3.27
C ILE A 230 -10.98 -4.68 4.72
N LEU A 231 -11.05 -3.36 4.95
CA LEU A 231 -11.28 -2.77 6.27
C LEU A 231 -12.64 -2.10 6.36
N ILE A 232 -13.21 -2.09 7.56
CA ILE A 232 -14.39 -1.30 7.89
C ILE A 232 -14.00 0.18 8.03
N ALA A 233 -14.92 1.08 7.72
CA ALA A 233 -14.75 2.50 8.00
C ALA A 233 -14.80 2.79 9.52
N THR A 234 -13.63 2.95 10.10
CA THR A 234 -13.43 3.26 11.53
C THR A 234 -12.81 4.65 11.73
N ALA A 235 -12.73 5.09 12.99
CA ALA A 235 -12.10 6.34 13.37
C ALA A 235 -10.60 6.37 12.99
N LEU A 236 -10.14 7.57 12.62
CA LEU A 236 -8.72 7.86 12.44
C LEU A 236 -8.18 8.44 13.75
N GLY A 237 -6.96 8.05 14.12
CA GLY A 237 -6.27 8.56 15.31
C GLY A 237 -5.83 10.02 15.23
N GLY A 238 -6.16 10.73 14.14
CA GLY A 238 -5.80 12.13 13.92
C GLY A 238 -5.89 12.49 12.44
N SER A 239 -6.01 13.79 12.13
CA SER A 239 -6.02 14.30 10.75
C SER A 239 -4.64 14.72 10.23
N THR A 240 -3.63 14.78 11.10
CA THR A 240 -2.26 15.19 10.78
C THR A 240 -1.24 14.38 11.58
N SER A 241 0.01 14.33 11.09
CA SER A 241 1.14 13.68 11.75
C SER A 241 1.42 14.21 13.16
N LYS A 242 1.26 15.52 13.36
CA LYS A 242 1.59 16.22 14.61
C LYS A 242 0.65 15.91 15.78
N ASN A 243 -0.59 15.51 15.48
CA ASN A 243 -1.61 15.19 16.48
C ASN A 243 -2.08 13.74 16.32
N TYR A 244 -1.25 12.87 15.75
CA TYR A 244 -1.60 11.48 15.56
C TYR A 244 -1.53 10.71 16.88
N MET A 245 -2.63 10.06 17.22
CA MET A 245 -2.83 9.25 18.41
C MET A 245 -3.03 7.80 17.97
N PRO A 246 -1.97 6.97 17.91
CA PRO A 246 -2.04 5.59 17.41
C PRO A 246 -3.06 4.73 18.19
N GLU A 247 -3.22 4.99 19.47
CA GLU A 247 -4.19 4.32 20.35
C GLU A 247 -5.66 4.64 20.01
N LYS A 248 -5.91 5.71 19.23
CA LYS A 248 -7.24 6.08 18.72
C LYS A 248 -7.46 5.67 17.27
N ASP A 249 -6.42 5.18 16.59
CA ASP A 249 -6.50 4.75 15.21
C ASP A 249 -6.90 3.28 15.13
N ILE A 250 -8.20 3.02 14.95
CA ILE A 250 -8.76 1.68 15.07
C ILE A 250 -8.78 0.96 13.73
N TRP A 251 -8.25 -0.25 13.66
CA TRP A 251 -8.22 -1.10 12.46
C TRP A 251 -9.09 -2.34 12.68
N THR A 252 -9.96 -2.61 11.71
CA THR A 252 -10.92 -3.71 11.76
C THR A 252 -11.10 -4.30 10.38
N LEU A 253 -10.88 -5.61 10.26
CA LEU A 253 -11.18 -6.35 9.04
C LEU A 253 -12.69 -6.35 8.79
N ARG A 254 -13.06 -6.19 7.53
CA ARG A 254 -14.42 -6.47 7.07
C ARG A 254 -14.56 -7.98 6.97
N ILE A 255 -15.27 -8.57 7.92
CA ILE A 255 -15.65 -9.98 7.84
C ILE A 255 -16.54 -10.11 6.60
N SER A 256 -16.17 -11.00 5.68
CA SER A 256 -17.02 -11.32 4.54
C SER A 256 -18.12 -12.25 5.07
N ASP A 257 -19.37 -11.81 5.01
CA ASP A 257 -20.53 -12.66 5.26
C ASP A 257 -20.68 -13.71 4.15
#